data_AF-A0A7C3LLK7-F1
#
_entry.id   AF-A0A7C3LLK7-F1
#
_cell.length_a   1.000
_cell.length_b   1.000
_cell.length_c   1.000
_cell.angle_alpha   90.00
_cell.angle_beta   90.00
_cell.angle_gamma   90.00
#
_symmetry.space_group_name_H-M   'P 1'
#
loop_
_entity.id
_entity.type
_entity.pdbx_description
1 polymer ?
#
loop_
_entity_poly.entity_id
_entity_poly.type
_entity_poly.pdbx_seq_one_letter_code
_entity_poly.pdbx_strand_id
1 'polypeptide(L)'
;MNGIEKKLWERNRNLADAVDITRFDDNAQYLIGWPGYRTAIQKSGLGYFETQAEWAHIQGVMFRRMLDGKFKTRHPVYFICLTAYGIISASPLLLLFSKQGQVVLMRNSTHFLPAIAVGVLILVNMVLSLTRCEKGESITGD
;
A
#
# COMPACT_ATOMS: atom_id res chain seq x y z
N MET A 1 7.29 41.57 -5.69
CA MET A 1 7.90 41.36 -4.37
C MET A 1 8.70 42.59 -3.99
N ASN A 2 8.34 43.27 -2.90
CA ASN A 2 9.08 44.42 -2.39
C ASN A 2 10.35 43.96 -1.64
N GLY A 3 11.34 44.85 -1.49
CA GLY A 3 12.62 44.53 -0.83
C GLY A 3 12.48 44.02 0.61
N ILE A 4 11.42 44.46 1.31
CA ILE A 4 11.07 43.99 2.66
C ILE A 4 10.56 42.55 2.63
N GLU A 5 9.71 42.20 1.65
CA GLU A 5 9.20 40.84 1.48
C GLU A 5 10.33 39.87 1.12
N LYS A 6 11.26 40.29 0.26
CA LYS A 6 12.43 39.46 -0.08
C LYS A 6 13.30 39.18 1.16
N LYS A 7 13.55 40.19 1.99
CA LYS A 7 14.33 40.07 3.22
C LYS A 7 13.63 39.21 4.29
N LEU A 8 12.31 39.34 4.41
CA LEU A 8 11.50 38.48 5.29
C LEU A 8 11.47 37.03 4.80
N TRP A 9 11.37 36.82 3.48
CA TRP A 9 11.37 35.50 2.89
C TRP A 9 12.73 34.80 3.06
N GLU A 10 13.84 35.52 2.85
CA GLU A 10 15.19 35.02 3.14
C GLU A 10 15.39 34.73 4.63
N ARG A 11 14.94 35.62 5.53
CA ARG A 11 15.01 35.39 6.98
C ARG A 11 14.21 34.16 7.41
N ASN A 12 12.99 34.01 6.92
CA ASN A 12 12.13 32.87 7.25
C ASN A 12 12.66 31.55 6.66
N ARG A 13 13.26 31.58 5.47
CA ARG A 13 13.96 30.41 4.90
C ARG A 13 15.12 29.98 5.79
N ASN A 14 15.94 30.94 6.22
CA ASN A 14 17.05 30.66 7.13
C ASN A 14 16.59 30.20 8.51
N LEU A 15 15.42 30.61 8.99
CA LEU A 15 14.81 30.11 10.23
C LEU A 15 14.26 28.68 10.07
N ALA A 16 13.64 28.37 8.93
CA ALA A 16 13.21 27.01 8.62
C ALA A 16 14.41 26.06 8.50
N ASP A 17 15.52 26.51 7.91
CA ASP A 17 16.79 25.78 7.87
C ASP A 17 17.50 25.72 9.25
N ALA A 18 17.18 26.63 10.18
CA ALA A 18 17.79 26.69 11.50
C ALA A 18 17.06 25.81 12.55
N VAL A 19 15.75 25.57 12.38
CA VAL A 19 14.98 24.64 13.23
C VAL A 19 15.00 23.25 12.58
N ASP A 20 16.20 22.77 12.32
CA ASP A 20 16.41 21.36 11.97
C ASP A 20 16.61 20.58 13.27
N ILE A 21 15.57 19.90 13.73
CA ILE A 21 15.65 19.07 14.95
C ILE A 21 16.69 17.95 14.80
N THR A 22 17.09 17.57 13.57
CA THR A 22 18.12 16.55 13.34
C THR A 22 19.53 17.06 13.65
N ARG A 23 19.74 18.39 13.74
CA ARG A 23 21.00 18.98 14.22
C ARG A 23 21.14 18.95 15.74
N PHE A 24 20.03 18.86 16.46
CA PHE A 24 20.02 18.92 17.93
C PHE A 24 19.78 17.55 18.57
N ASP A 25 19.35 16.57 17.78
CA ASP A 25 19.14 15.20 18.20
C ASP A 25 19.64 14.24 17.10
N ASP A 26 20.82 13.67 17.33
CA ASP A 26 21.43 12.67 16.43
C ASP A 26 20.56 11.40 16.29
N ASN A 27 19.54 11.22 17.14
CA ASN A 27 18.57 10.14 17.00
C ASN A 27 17.36 10.53 16.13
N ALA A 28 17.09 11.82 15.92
CA ALA A 28 15.97 12.31 15.11
C ALA A 28 16.13 11.97 13.63
N GLN A 29 17.36 11.90 13.12
CA GLN A 29 17.66 11.40 11.77
C GLN A 29 17.35 9.90 11.57
N TYR A 30 17.13 9.14 12.66
CA TYR A 30 16.77 7.72 12.63
C TYR A 30 15.29 7.46 12.95
N LEU A 31 14.52 8.49 13.30
CA LEU A 31 13.09 8.39 13.58
C LEU A 31 12.28 8.29 12.27
N ILE A 32 12.15 7.05 11.79
CA ILE A 32 11.28 6.69 10.66
C ILE A 32 9.85 7.15 10.96
N GLY A 33 9.32 8.08 10.15
CA GLY A 33 7.96 8.62 10.29
C GLY A 33 7.87 10.10 10.70
N TRP A 34 8.99 10.75 11.05
CA TRP A 34 8.99 12.21 11.26
C TRP A 34 8.78 12.96 9.91
N PRO A 35 7.96 14.02 9.85
CA PRO A 35 7.66 14.72 8.60
C PRO A 35 8.88 15.22 7.82
N GLY A 36 9.96 15.64 8.49
CA GLY A 36 11.18 16.08 7.82
C GLY A 36 12.20 14.97 7.54
N TYR A 37 11.91 13.71 7.91
CA TYR A 37 12.82 12.58 7.72
C TYR A 37 13.12 12.33 6.23
N ARG A 38 12.12 12.51 5.36
CA ARG A 38 12.23 12.34 3.91
C ARG A 38 12.94 13.49 3.21
N THR A 39 13.10 14.62 3.90
CA THR A 39 13.69 15.86 3.38
C THR A 39 14.90 16.29 4.21
N ALA A 40 15.46 15.39 5.02
CA ALA A 40 16.63 15.66 5.84
C ALA A 40 17.84 16.01 4.98
N ILE A 41 18.77 16.80 5.52
CA ILE A 41 19.98 17.23 4.81
C ILE A 41 20.75 15.99 4.33
N GLN A 42 21.07 15.94 3.03
CA GLN A 42 21.67 14.79 2.32
C GLN A 42 20.79 13.56 2.06
N LYS A 43 19.47 13.62 2.33
CA LYS A 43 18.49 12.63 1.85
C LYS A 43 17.55 13.26 0.80
N SER A 44 17.38 12.59 -0.34
CA SER A 44 16.44 12.99 -1.41
C SER A 44 15.12 12.18 -1.39
N GLY A 45 14.90 11.38 -0.35
CA GLY A 45 13.73 10.50 -0.22
C GLY A 45 13.98 9.37 0.77
N LEU A 46 13.20 8.29 0.63
CA LEU A 46 13.37 7.07 1.42
C LEU A 46 14.57 6.28 0.89
N GLY A 47 15.41 5.80 1.79
CA GLY A 47 16.44 4.81 1.46
C GLY A 47 15.83 3.48 1.01
N TYR A 48 16.67 2.56 0.53
CA TYR A 48 16.20 1.24 0.06
C TYR A 48 15.42 0.48 1.15
N PHE A 49 16.00 0.36 2.36
CA PHE A 49 15.35 -0.36 3.47
C PHE A 49 14.06 0.31 3.94
N GLU A 50 14.03 1.64 3.97
CA GLU A 50 12.88 2.44 4.37
C GLU A 50 11.73 2.28 3.35
N THR A 51 12.08 2.28 2.06
CA THR A 51 11.15 2.01 0.96
C THR A 51 10.55 0.60 1.11
N GLN A 52 11.38 -0.42 1.35
CA GLN A 52 10.88 -1.79 1.55
C GLN A 52 9.95 -1.90 2.78
N ALA A 53 10.30 -1.23 3.88
CA ALA A 53 9.47 -1.22 5.08
C ALA A 53 8.11 -0.55 4.85
N GLU A 54 8.08 0.58 4.13
CA GLU A 54 6.84 1.27 3.76
C GLU A 54 5.99 0.44 2.80
N TRP A 55 6.62 -0.19 1.80
CA TRP A 55 5.94 -1.12 0.90
C TRP A 55 5.33 -2.31 1.65
N ALA A 56 6.08 -2.91 2.58
CA ALA A 56 5.58 -3.99 3.42
C ALA A 56 4.43 -3.52 4.32
N HIS A 57 4.50 -2.30 4.86
CA HIS A 57 3.41 -1.71 5.63
C HIS A 57 2.15 -1.52 4.78
N ILE A 58 2.28 -0.94 3.58
CA ILE A 58 1.16 -0.76 2.64
C ILE A 58 0.55 -2.11 2.27
N GLN A 59 1.37 -3.09 1.91
CA GLN A 59 0.92 -4.46 1.58
C GLN A 59 0.21 -5.11 2.77
N GLY A 60 0.75 -4.96 3.99
CA GLY A 60 0.14 -5.48 5.21
C GLY A 60 -1.21 -4.85 5.52
N VAL A 61 -1.34 -3.53 5.39
CA VAL A 61 -2.62 -2.82 5.54
C VAL A 61 -3.61 -3.25 4.45
N MET A 62 -3.16 -3.41 3.22
CA MET A 62 -3.97 -3.88 2.11
C MET A 62 -4.49 -5.30 2.37
N PHE A 63 -3.61 -6.22 2.77
CA PHE A 63 -3.95 -7.60 3.10
C PHE A 63 -4.92 -7.68 4.28
N ARG A 64 -4.68 -6.90 5.34
CA ARG A 64 -5.59 -6.80 6.48
C ARG A 64 -6.97 -6.30 6.04
N ARG A 65 -7.05 -5.25 5.22
CA ARG A 65 -8.33 -4.72 4.72
C ARG A 65 -9.06 -5.72 3.81
N MET A 66 -8.32 -6.54 3.06
CA MET A 66 -8.88 -7.68 2.33
C MET A 66 -9.44 -8.73 3.29
N LEU A 67 -8.69 -9.16 4.31
CA LEU A 67 -9.20 -10.14 5.28
C LEU A 67 -10.44 -9.64 6.04
N ASP A 68 -10.48 -8.35 6.38
CA ASP A 68 -11.60 -7.74 7.09
C ASP A 68 -12.86 -7.54 6.20
N GLY A 69 -12.77 -7.81 4.89
CA GLY A 69 -13.89 -7.57 3.96
C GLY A 69 -14.15 -6.08 3.70
N LYS A 70 -13.20 -5.20 4.03
CA LYS A 70 -13.33 -3.74 3.98
C LYS A 70 -12.62 -3.13 2.76
N PHE A 71 -12.16 -3.97 1.84
CA PHE A 71 -11.49 -3.52 0.62
C PHE A 71 -12.51 -2.99 -0.40
N LYS A 72 -12.90 -1.72 -0.26
CA LYS A 72 -13.85 -1.04 -1.14
C LYS A 72 -13.13 -0.18 -2.17
N THR A 73 -13.42 -0.40 -3.44
CA THR A 73 -13.03 0.48 -4.54
C THR A 73 -14.25 1.28 -5.00
N ARG A 74 -14.22 2.61 -4.88
CA ARG A 74 -15.32 3.48 -5.35
C ARG A 74 -15.43 3.52 -6.89
N HIS A 75 -14.33 3.25 -7.58
CA HIS A 75 -14.25 3.44 -9.02
C HIS A 75 -14.50 2.10 -9.77
N PRO A 76 -15.50 2.04 -10.67
CA PRO A 76 -16.02 0.79 -11.23
C PRO A 76 -15.00 0.04 -12.09
N VAL A 77 -14.10 0.76 -12.79
CA VAL A 77 -13.04 0.12 -13.59
C VAL A 77 -12.09 -0.69 -12.70
N TYR A 78 -11.68 -0.16 -11.55
CA TYR A 78 -10.80 -0.90 -10.63
C TYR A 78 -11.49 -2.13 -10.06
N PHE A 79 -12.79 -2.03 -9.80
CA PHE A 79 -13.59 -3.17 -9.36
C PHE A 79 -13.62 -4.29 -10.42
N ILE A 80 -13.81 -3.94 -11.70
CA ILE A 80 -13.77 -4.91 -12.81
C ILE A 80 -12.38 -5.54 -12.93
N CYS A 81 -11.31 -4.73 -12.88
CA CYS A 81 -9.94 -5.24 -12.95
C CYS A 81 -9.62 -6.20 -11.79
N LEU A 82 -10.01 -5.86 -10.56
CA LEU A 82 -9.83 -6.71 -9.39
C LEU A 82 -10.63 -8.01 -9.51
N THR A 83 -11.85 -7.95 -10.03
CA THR A 83 -12.68 -9.13 -10.26
C THR A 83 -12.04 -10.06 -11.29
N ALA A 84 -11.60 -9.51 -12.44
CA ALA A 84 -10.92 -10.27 -13.48
C ALA A 84 -9.63 -10.92 -12.93
N TYR A 85 -8.85 -10.17 -12.16
CA TYR A 85 -7.65 -10.69 -11.51
C TYR A 85 -7.99 -11.82 -10.53
N GLY A 86 -9.01 -11.64 -9.68
CA GLY A 86 -9.48 -12.67 -8.75
C GLY A 86 -9.88 -13.97 -9.45
N ILE A 87 -10.62 -13.89 -10.57
CA ILE A 87 -11.00 -15.06 -11.38
C ILE A 87 -9.77 -15.77 -11.96
N ILE A 88 -8.83 -15.02 -12.55
CA ILE A 88 -7.61 -15.60 -13.13
C ILE A 88 -6.76 -16.27 -12.05
N SER A 89 -6.57 -15.60 -10.90
CA SER A 89 -5.80 -16.14 -9.78
C SER A 89 -6.45 -17.36 -9.13
N ALA A 90 -7.78 -17.42 -9.11
CA ALA A 90 -8.54 -18.59 -8.61
C ALA A 90 -8.69 -19.71 -9.65
N SER A 91 -8.40 -19.45 -10.94
CA SER A 91 -8.54 -20.43 -12.03
C SER A 91 -7.84 -21.78 -11.82
N PRO A 92 -6.69 -21.89 -11.10
CA PRO A 92 -6.08 -23.19 -10.83
C PRO A 92 -6.98 -24.13 -10.02
N LEU A 93 -8.03 -23.64 -9.35
CA LEU A 93 -9.06 -24.49 -8.73
C LEU A 93 -9.75 -25.41 -9.75
N LEU A 94 -9.86 -24.98 -11.01
CA LEU A 94 -10.45 -25.80 -12.07
C LEU A 94 -9.66 -27.09 -12.33
N LEU A 95 -8.37 -27.12 -11.97
CA LEU A 95 -7.54 -28.32 -12.10
C LEU A 95 -8.00 -29.45 -11.17
N LEU A 96 -8.78 -29.16 -10.12
CA LEU A 96 -9.33 -30.18 -9.23
C LEU A 96 -10.34 -31.11 -9.93
N PHE A 97 -10.95 -30.68 -11.03
CA PHE A 97 -11.96 -31.46 -11.77
C PHE A 97 -11.37 -32.57 -12.65
N SER A 98 -10.05 -32.63 -12.81
CA SER A 98 -9.36 -33.66 -13.60
C SER A 98 -8.31 -34.36 -12.77
N LYS A 99 -8.19 -35.70 -12.89
CA LYS A 99 -7.13 -36.47 -12.21
C LYS A 99 -5.74 -35.97 -12.57
N GLN A 100 -5.51 -35.61 -13.83
CA GLN A 100 -4.23 -35.04 -14.28
C GLN A 100 -4.00 -33.65 -13.69
N GLY A 101 -5.06 -32.84 -13.59
CA GLY A 101 -5.00 -31.50 -13.00
C GLY A 101 -4.67 -31.55 -11.51
N GLN A 102 -5.21 -32.50 -10.76
CA GLN A 102 -4.91 -32.71 -9.34
C GLN A 102 -3.42 -32.99 -9.12
N VAL A 103 -2.80 -33.83 -9.95
CA VAL A 103 -1.36 -34.12 -9.87
C VAL A 103 -0.53 -32.86 -10.17
N VAL A 104 -0.92 -32.08 -11.18
CA VAL A 104 -0.26 -30.81 -11.53
C VAL A 104 -0.38 -29.80 -10.38
N LEU A 105 -1.54 -29.71 -9.74
CA LEU A 105 -1.81 -28.83 -8.60
C LEU A 105 -0.95 -29.22 -7.39
N MET A 106 -0.88 -30.52 -7.07
CA MET A 106 -0.06 -31.02 -5.96
C MET A 106 1.42 -30.77 -6.20
N ARG A 107 1.92 -31.04 -7.43
CA ARG A 107 3.32 -30.84 -7.80
C ARG A 107 3.76 -29.36 -7.73
N ASN A 108 2.86 -28.44 -8.06
CA ASN A 108 3.15 -27.00 -8.10
C ASN A 108 2.41 -26.22 -7.00
N SER A 109 2.14 -26.89 -5.88
CA SER A 109 1.34 -26.35 -4.77
C SER A 109 1.93 -25.07 -4.18
N THR A 110 3.26 -24.93 -4.16
CA THR A 110 3.95 -23.72 -3.69
C THR A 110 3.61 -22.45 -4.48
N HIS A 111 3.28 -22.59 -5.76
CA HIS A 111 2.89 -21.47 -6.62
C HIS A 111 1.37 -21.31 -6.69
N PHE A 112 0.63 -22.41 -6.78
CA PHE A 112 -0.82 -22.35 -6.94
C PHE A 112 -1.57 -22.03 -5.65
N LEU A 113 -1.13 -22.50 -4.48
CA LEU A 113 -1.84 -22.24 -3.22
C LEU A 113 -1.89 -20.74 -2.87
N PRO A 114 -0.77 -19.98 -2.93
CA PRO A 114 -0.84 -18.54 -2.68
C PRO A 114 -1.71 -17.81 -3.70
N ALA A 115 -1.62 -18.18 -4.98
CA ALA A 115 -2.42 -17.57 -6.04
C ALA A 115 -3.93 -17.82 -5.84
N ILE A 116 -4.31 -19.06 -5.53
CA ILE A 116 -5.70 -19.43 -5.22
C ILE A 116 -6.18 -18.66 -3.98
N ALA A 117 -5.38 -18.64 -2.90
CA ALA A 117 -5.76 -17.95 -1.66
C ALA A 117 -6.02 -16.46 -1.90
N VAL A 118 -5.14 -15.78 -2.63
CA VAL A 118 -5.31 -14.36 -3.01
C VAL A 118 -6.54 -14.19 -3.90
N GLY A 119 -6.71 -15.03 -4.93
CA GLY A 119 -7.85 -14.96 -5.84
C GLY A 119 -9.19 -15.11 -5.13
N VAL A 120 -9.30 -16.12 -4.25
CA VAL A 120 -10.51 -16.35 -3.45
C VAL A 120 -10.77 -15.19 -2.50
N LEU A 121 -9.75 -14.66 -1.81
CA LEU A 121 -9.92 -13.51 -0.92
C LEU A 121 -10.45 -12.28 -1.66
N ILE A 122 -9.95 -12.00 -2.87
CA ILE A 122 -10.42 -10.88 -3.69
C ILE A 122 -11.88 -11.08 -4.10
N LEU A 123 -12.26 -12.29 -4.53
CA LEU A 123 -13.64 -12.60 -4.91
C LEU A 123 -14.60 -12.53 -3.72
N VAL A 124 -14.19 -12.99 -2.54
CA VAL A 124 -14.99 -12.84 -1.31
C VAL A 124 -15.17 -11.36 -0.97
N ASN A 125 -14.11 -10.54 -1.06
CA ASN A 125 -14.22 -9.09 -0.86
C ASN A 125 -15.17 -8.44 -1.85
N MET A 126 -15.12 -8.85 -3.12
CA MET A 126 -16.03 -8.36 -4.16
C MET A 126 -17.49 -8.63 -3.78
N VAL A 127 -17.81 -9.87 -3.39
CA VAL A 127 -19.16 -10.25 -2.94
C VAL A 127 -19.57 -9.45 -1.69
N LEU A 128 -18.68 -9.31 -0.72
CA LEU A 128 -18.93 -8.51 0.49
C LEU A 128 -19.12 -7.03 0.16
N SER A 129 -18.38 -6.48 -0.80
CA SER A 129 -18.50 -5.08 -1.23
C SER A 129 -19.83 -4.82 -1.96
N LEU A 130 -20.37 -5.81 -2.69
CA LEU A 130 -21.68 -5.70 -3.34
C LEU A 130 -22.84 -5.87 -2.36
N THR A 131 -22.67 -6.74 -1.36
CA THR A 131 -23.72 -7.06 -0.38
C THR A 131 -23.78 -6.08 0.78
N ARG A 132 -22.63 -5.53 1.22
CA ARG A 132 -22.56 -4.53 2.29
C ARG A 132 -22.62 -3.13 1.70
N CYS A 133 -23.85 -2.64 1.49
CA CYS A 133 -24.15 -1.25 1.15
C CYS A 133 -23.97 -0.30 2.37
N GLU A 134 -22.90 -0.48 3.16
CA GLU A 134 -22.55 0.45 4.23
C GLU A 134 -21.61 1.54 3.69
N LYS A 135 -21.82 2.79 4.13
CA LYS A 135 -20.88 3.90 3.95
C LYS A 135 -19.54 3.53 4.60
N GLY A 136 -18.59 3.03 3.81
CA GLY A 136 -17.26 2.68 4.28
C GLY A 136 -16.22 3.70 3.80
N GLU A 137 -15.37 4.16 4.72
CA GLU A 137 -14.24 5.03 4.47
C GLU A 137 -13.35 4.46 3.35
N SER A 138 -13.07 5.28 2.35
CA SER A 138 -12.24 4.91 1.22
C SER A 138 -10.78 4.80 1.66
N ILE A 139 -10.05 3.83 1.10
CA ILE A 139 -8.58 3.79 1.24
C ILE A 139 -7.93 5.03 0.61
N THR A 140 -8.61 5.67 -0.34
CA THR A 140 -8.15 6.92 -0.96
C THR A 140 -8.37 8.16 -0.09
N GLY A 141 -9.00 8.04 1.07
CA GLY A 141 -9.19 9.18 1.98
C GLY A 141 -10.00 10.32 1.36
N ASP A 142 -11.29 10.08 1.11
CA ASP A 142 -12.29 11.16 1.10
C ASP A 142 -13.44 10.81 2.05
#